data_AF-A0A2V9NVJ3-F1
#
_entry.id   AF-A0A2V9NVJ3-F1
#
_cell.length_a   1.000
_cell.length_b   1.000
_cell.length_c   1.000
_cell.angle_alpha   90.00
_cell.angle_beta   90.00
_cell.angle_gamma   90.00
#
_symmetry.space_group_name_H-M   'P 1'
#
loop_
_entity.id
_entity.type
_entity.pdbx_description
1 polymer ?
#
loop_
_entity_poly.entity_id
_entity_poly.type
_entity_poly.pdbx_seq_one_letter_code
_entity_poly.pdbx_strand_id
1 'polypeptide(L)'
;MTVFVGLSSYITISPAGPFKLSGTPGVTFYATETFSDGSTVDVSGPAFWDSSSGGVISIYPFLGGDATLVGTGTTTITATLSTGEIGTLTVTVVP
;
A
#
# COMPACT_ATOMS: atom_id res chain seq x y z
N MET A 1 -0.74 34.72 16.37
CA MET A 1 -1.70 33.63 16.13
C MET A 1 -1.24 32.90 14.89
N THR A 2 -0.44 31.85 15.06
CA THR A 2 0.03 31.03 13.94
C THR A 2 -1.12 30.11 13.54
N VAL A 3 -1.65 30.31 12.34
CA VAL A 3 -2.70 29.42 11.80
C VAL A 3 -2.02 28.09 11.48
N PHE A 4 -2.39 27.03 12.17
CA PHE A 4 -2.17 25.68 11.67
C PHE A 4 -3.19 25.48 10.54
N VAL A 5 -2.75 25.64 9.29
CA VAL A 5 -3.54 25.13 8.16
C VAL A 5 -3.54 23.61 8.30
N GLY A 6 -4.72 23.00 8.39
CA GLY A 6 -4.85 21.55 8.37
C GLY A 6 -4.35 21.05 7.01
N LEU A 7 -3.12 20.56 6.96
CA LEU A 7 -2.54 19.91 5.79
C LEU A 7 -3.26 18.57 5.62
N SER A 8 -4.30 18.51 4.79
CA SER A 8 -4.86 17.22 4.40
C SER A 8 -3.84 16.53 3.48
N SER A 9 -3.14 15.51 3.99
CA SER A 9 -2.39 14.57 3.16
C SER A 9 -3.20 13.31 2.92
N TYR A 10 -2.88 12.59 1.84
CA TYR A 10 -3.45 11.27 1.56
C TYR A 10 -2.39 10.34 0.99
N ILE A 11 -2.56 9.04 1.22
CA ILE A 11 -1.65 8.01 0.75
C ILE A 11 -2.30 7.25 -0.41
N THR A 12 -1.59 7.14 -1.52
CA THR A 12 -1.93 6.25 -2.63
C THR A 12 -0.98 5.07 -2.66
N ILE A 13 -1.51 3.89 -2.98
CA ILE A 13 -0.73 2.66 -3.14
C ILE A 13 -0.76 2.24 -4.61
N SER A 14 0.38 1.78 -5.12
CA SER A 14 0.51 1.20 -6.47
C SER A 14 1.42 -0.03 -6.43
N PRO A 15 1.37 -0.96 -7.39
CA PRO A 15 0.42 -1.05 -8.51
C PRO A 15 -0.97 -1.59 -8.09
N ALA A 16 -2.02 -1.19 -8.81
CA ALA A 16 -3.42 -1.57 -8.50
C ALA A 16 -3.87 -2.95 -9.01
N GLY A 17 -3.06 -3.63 -9.82
CA GLY A 17 -3.43 -4.90 -10.47
C GLY A 17 -4.43 -4.73 -11.63
N PRO A 18 -5.05 -5.82 -12.12
CA PRO A 18 -5.04 -7.17 -11.55
C PRO A 18 -3.68 -7.87 -11.69
N PHE A 19 -3.37 -8.76 -10.76
CA PHE A 19 -2.16 -9.58 -10.79
C PHE A 19 -2.48 -10.99 -11.28
N LYS A 20 -1.54 -11.61 -11.99
CA LYS A 20 -1.65 -13.02 -12.41
C LYS A 20 -0.84 -13.89 -11.46
N LEU A 21 -1.48 -14.94 -10.96
CA LEU A 21 -0.82 -15.97 -10.16
C LEU A 21 0.04 -16.84 -11.08
N SER A 22 1.22 -16.34 -11.43
CA SER A 22 2.20 -17.03 -12.27
C SER A 22 3.27 -17.74 -11.42
N GLY A 23 4.16 -18.50 -12.05
CA GLY A 23 5.26 -19.19 -11.38
C GLY A 23 6.26 -18.27 -10.64
N THR A 24 6.21 -16.95 -10.87
CA THR A 24 6.91 -15.93 -10.09
C THR A 24 5.91 -15.09 -9.30
N PRO A 25 5.64 -15.43 -8.03
CA PRO A 25 4.57 -14.82 -7.24
C PRO A 25 4.96 -13.49 -6.58
N GLY A 26 6.12 -12.88 -6.90
CA GLY A 26 6.56 -11.65 -6.24
C GLY A 26 5.88 -10.39 -6.80
N VAL A 27 5.44 -9.50 -5.92
CA VAL A 27 4.99 -8.14 -6.24
C VAL A 27 5.47 -7.18 -5.16
N THR A 28 5.88 -5.98 -5.55
CA THR A 28 6.24 -4.91 -4.61
C THR A 28 5.22 -3.80 -4.74
N PHE A 29 4.65 -3.39 -3.61
CA PHE A 29 3.78 -2.23 -3.50
C PHE A 29 4.56 -1.00 -3.06
N TYR A 30 4.14 0.15 -3.57
CA TYR A 30 4.71 1.45 -3.27
C TYR A 30 3.63 2.36 -2.72
N ALA A 31 3.91 3.02 -1.61
CA ALA A 31 3.05 4.02 -0.99
C ALA A 31 3.62 5.41 -1.22
N THR A 32 2.79 6.32 -1.73
CA THR A 32 3.13 7.72 -1.95
C THR A 32 2.17 8.59 -1.16
N GLU A 33 2.70 9.40 -0.26
CA GLU A 33 1.94 10.44 0.43
C GLU A 33 1.95 11.71 -0.41
N THR A 34 0.79 12.31 -0.61
CA THR A 34 0.63 13.62 -1.28
C THR A 34 0.16 14.64 -0.27
N PHE A 35 0.91 15.73 -0.13
CA PHE A 35 0.59 16.85 0.76
C PHE A 35 -0.33 17.86 0.06
N SER A 36 -0.96 18.75 0.83
CA SER A 36 -1.88 19.76 0.31
C SER A 36 -1.23 20.81 -0.61
N ASP A 37 0.11 20.96 -0.55
CA ASP A 37 0.88 21.80 -1.45
C ASP A 37 1.20 21.11 -2.80
N GLY A 38 0.74 19.87 -2.97
CA GLY A 38 0.96 19.04 -4.14
C GLY A 38 2.31 18.33 -4.17
N SER A 39 3.16 18.51 -3.15
CA SER A 39 4.38 17.73 -3.01
C SER A 39 4.05 16.28 -2.68
N THR A 40 4.91 15.36 -3.11
CA THR A 40 4.76 13.93 -2.90
C THR A 40 6.02 13.34 -2.28
N VAL A 41 5.87 12.39 -1.37
CA VAL A 41 7.01 11.65 -0.80
C VAL A 41 6.75 10.15 -0.83
N ASP A 42 7.80 9.38 -1.10
CA ASP A 42 7.76 7.93 -1.00
C ASP A 42 7.79 7.54 0.48
N VAL A 43 6.73 6.84 0.90
CA VAL A 43 6.55 6.37 2.27
C VAL A 43 6.52 4.84 2.35
N SER A 44 6.95 4.14 1.29
CA SER A 44 6.94 2.68 1.25
C SER A 44 7.78 2.05 2.36
N GLY A 45 8.95 2.62 2.64
CA GLY A 45 9.84 2.20 3.72
C GLY A 45 9.30 2.43 5.14
N PRO A 46 8.85 3.66 5.50
CA PRO A 46 8.32 3.94 6.83
C PRO A 46 6.90 3.40 7.08
N ALA A 47 6.16 3.00 6.05
CA ALA A 47 4.83 2.44 6.20
C ALA A 47 4.85 1.03 6.80
N PHE A 48 3.89 0.77 7.69
CA PHE A 48 3.48 -0.56 8.09
C PHE A 48 2.48 -1.11 7.08
N TRP A 49 2.79 -2.26 6.50
CA TRP A 49 1.97 -2.89 5.46
C TRP A 49 1.14 -4.05 5.99
N ASP A 50 -0.11 -4.15 5.54
CA ASP A 50 -1.01 -5.25 5.87
C ASP A 50 -1.87 -5.69 4.67
N SER A 51 -2.31 -6.95 4.68
CA SER A 51 -3.23 -7.50 3.69
C SER A 51 -4.42 -8.14 4.40
N SER A 52 -5.63 -7.76 3.99
CA SER A 52 -6.87 -8.31 4.56
C SER A 52 -7.03 -9.84 4.38
N SER A 53 -6.28 -10.43 3.43
CA SER A 53 -6.30 -11.87 3.16
C SER A 53 -4.91 -12.38 2.75
N GLY A 54 -4.17 -12.90 3.73
CA GLY A 54 -2.86 -13.53 3.53
C GLY A 54 -2.87 -14.75 2.60
N GLY A 55 -4.03 -15.39 2.42
CA GLY A 55 -4.21 -16.50 1.47
C GLY A 55 -4.32 -16.06 0.00
N VAL A 56 -4.54 -14.77 -0.26
CA VAL A 56 -4.53 -14.19 -1.61
C VAL A 56 -3.21 -13.48 -1.85
N ILE A 57 -2.83 -12.56 -0.95
CA ILE A 57 -1.53 -11.88 -0.97
C ILE A 57 -0.98 -11.84 0.45
N SER A 58 0.23 -12.38 0.62
CA SER A 58 1.01 -12.27 1.84
C SER A 58 1.99 -11.11 1.69
N ILE A 59 1.85 -10.05 2.49
CA ILE A 59 2.72 -8.87 2.45
C ILE A 59 3.64 -8.85 3.67
N TYR A 60 4.90 -8.46 3.47
CA TYR A 60 5.88 -8.31 4.53
C TYR A 60 5.73 -6.93 5.19
N PRO A 61 5.28 -6.84 6.46
CA PRO A 61 4.81 -5.57 7.02
C PRO A 61 5.85 -4.45 7.13
N PHE A 62 7.14 -4.81 7.14
CA PHE A 62 8.27 -3.89 7.38
C PHE A 62 9.28 -3.87 6.24
N LEU A 63 8.98 -4.51 5.11
CA LEU A 63 9.93 -4.69 4.00
C LEU A 63 9.51 -3.90 2.76
N GLY A 64 9.13 -2.62 2.95
CA GLY A 64 8.92 -1.70 1.83
C GLY A 64 7.80 -2.10 0.87
N GLY A 65 6.76 -2.79 1.34
CA GLY A 65 5.64 -3.26 0.53
C GLY A 65 5.91 -4.53 -0.29
N ASP A 66 7.01 -5.26 -0.01
CA ASP A 66 7.26 -6.56 -0.63
C ASP A 66 6.15 -7.56 -0.29
N ALA A 67 5.65 -8.26 -1.29
CA ALA A 67 4.54 -9.18 -1.15
C ALA A 67 4.65 -10.37 -2.09
N THR A 68 3.97 -11.45 -1.71
CA THR A 68 3.87 -12.70 -2.46
C THR A 68 2.40 -12.99 -2.76
N LEU A 69 2.09 -13.26 -4.02
CA LEU A 69 0.82 -13.77 -4.50
C LEU A 69 0.69 -15.24 -4.09
N VAL A 70 -0.28 -15.54 -3.22
CA VAL A 70 -0.47 -16.89 -2.64
C VAL A 70 -1.62 -17.63 -3.32
N GLY A 71 -2.68 -16.91 -3.68
CA GLY A 71 -3.89 -17.50 -4.21
C GLY A 71 -4.71 -16.48 -5.01
N THR A 72 -5.71 -16.97 -5.73
CA THR A 72 -6.63 -16.12 -6.48
C THR A 72 -7.72 -15.55 -5.57
N GLY A 73 -8.24 -14.39 -5.92
CA GLY A 73 -9.25 -13.68 -5.13
C GLY A 73 -8.96 -12.19 -5.02
N THR A 74 -9.71 -11.50 -4.17
CA THR A 74 -9.57 -10.07 -3.91
C THR A 74 -9.09 -9.86 -2.48
N THR A 75 -8.15 -8.94 -2.30
CA THR A 75 -7.67 -8.50 -0.98
C THR A 75 -7.46 -7.00 -0.99
N THR A 76 -7.52 -6.38 0.18
CA THR A 76 -7.14 -4.98 0.38
C THR A 76 -5.78 -4.91 1.04
N ILE A 77 -4.87 -4.18 0.39
CA ILE A 77 -3.56 -3.80 0.91
C ILE A 77 -3.70 -2.47 1.64
N THR A 78 -3.14 -2.39 2.83
CA THR A 78 -3.16 -1.20 3.68
C THR A 78 -1.73 -0.78 4.00
N ALA A 79 -1.45 0.52 3.89
CA ALA A 79 -0.19 1.14 4.30
C ALA A 79 -0.51 2.17 5.40
N THR A 80 0.09 2.03 6.57
CA THR A 80 -0.14 2.91 7.73
C THR A 80 1.16 3.57 8.16
N LEU A 81 1.17 4.91 8.27
CA LEU A 81 2.31 5.64 8.82
C LEU A 81 2.20 5.77 10.34
N SER A 82 3.33 5.97 11.01
CA SER A 82 3.38 6.21 12.45
C SER A 82 2.70 7.52 12.87
N THR A 83 2.56 8.45 11.93
CA THR A 83 1.85 9.73 12.05
C THR A 83 0.32 9.58 11.97
N GLY A 84 -0.18 8.41 11.52
CA GLY A 84 -1.59 8.05 11.53
C GLY A 84 -2.29 8.08 10.16
N GLU A 85 -1.62 8.55 9.11
CA GLU A 85 -2.13 8.50 7.75
C GLU A 85 -2.21 7.05 7.25
N ILE A 86 -3.31 6.73 6.56
CA ILE A 86 -3.62 5.39 6.07
C ILE A 86 -3.93 5.47 4.58
N GLY A 87 -3.23 4.64 3.80
CA GLY A 87 -3.55 4.34 2.41
C GLY A 87 -4.17 2.95 2.29
N THR A 88 -5.15 2.79 1.41
CA THR A 88 -5.74 1.48 1.10
C THR A 88 -5.83 1.27 -0.40
N LEU A 89 -5.69 0.02 -0.81
CA LEU A 89 -5.81 -0.39 -2.21
C LEU A 89 -6.40 -1.80 -2.30
N THR A 90 -7.56 -1.91 -2.93
CA THR A 90 -8.14 -3.22 -3.25
C THR A 90 -7.53 -3.77 -4.54
N VAL A 91 -7.01 -4.97 -4.48
CA VAL A 91 -6.36 -5.67 -5.60
C VAL A 91 -6.98 -7.03 -5.82
N THR A 92 -6.93 -7.50 -7.06
CA THR A 92 -7.43 -8.83 -7.44
C THR A 92 -6.33 -9.65 -8.07
N VAL A 93 -6.21 -10.90 -7.62
CA VAL A 93 -5.32 -11.91 -8.16
C VAL A 93 -6.16 -12.90 -8.95
N VAL A 94 -5.81 -13.06 -10.23
CA VAL A 94 -6.47 -13.99 -11.16
C VAL A 94 -5.51 -15.11 -11.54
N PRO A 95 -6.01 -16.26 -12.05
CA PRO A 95 -5.16 -17.31 -12.60
C PRO A 95 -4.20 -16.84 -13.70
#